data_AF-A0A3C1KM13-F1
#
_entry.id   AF-A0A3C1KM13-F1
#
_cell.length_a   1.000
_cell.length_b   1.000
_cell.length_c   1.000
_cell.angle_alpha   90.00
_cell.angle_beta   90.00
_cell.angle_gamma   90.00
#
_symmetry.space_group_name_H-M   'P 1'
#
loop_
_entity.id
_entity.type
_entity.pdbx_description
1 polymer ?
#
loop_
_entity_poly.entity_id
_entity_poly.type
_entity_poly.pdbx_seq_one_letter_code
_entity_poly.pdbx_strand_id
1 'polypeptide(L)' 'MKIVGRGLFAAAMLLGSTLVQAQWELDNSRSSLDFLSIKNDAIAESHQFTSLVGFVSAEGQVQ' A
#
# COMPACT_ATOMS: atom_id res chain seq x y z
N MET A 1 22.67 6.10 -37.66
CA MET A 1 22.86 5.62 -36.27
C MET A 1 22.03 6.38 -35.21
N LYS A 2 21.93 7.72 -35.25
CA LYS A 2 21.19 8.52 -34.24
C LYS A 2 19.66 8.28 -34.19
N ILE A 3 19.01 8.00 -35.33
CA ILE A 3 17.56 7.76 -35.42
C ILE A 3 17.17 6.40 -34.82
N VAL A 4 17.98 5.37 -35.07
CA VAL A 4 17.79 4.02 -34.50
C VAL A 4 17.93 4.05 -32.98
N GLY A 5 18.91 4.79 -32.44
CA GLY A 5 19.08 4.95 -30.99
C GLY A 5 17.90 5.67 -30.32
N ARG A 6 17.31 6.69 -30.97
CA ARG A 6 16.11 7.38 -30.47
C ARG A 6 14.85 6.51 -30.55
N GLY A 7 14.72 5.71 -31.62
CA GLY A 7 13.63 4.73 -31.75
C GLY A 7 13.69 3.65 -30.69
N LEU A 8 14.88 3.13 -30.39
CA LEU A 8 15.09 2.12 -29.35
C LEU A 8 14.77 2.66 -27.95
N PHE A 9 15.16 3.91 -27.67
CA PHE A 9 14.86 4.57 -26.40
C PHE A 9 13.35 4.83 -26.21
N ALA A 10 12.66 5.30 -27.24
CA ALA A 10 11.21 5.50 -27.19
C ALA A 10 10.46 4.16 -27.00
N ALA A 11 10.90 3.10 -27.66
CA ALA A 11 10.35 1.75 -27.47
C ALA A 11 10.56 1.24 -26.03
N ALA A 12 11.74 1.47 -25.44
CA ALA A 12 12.01 1.10 -24.06
C ALA A 12 11.13 1.86 -23.05
N MET A 13 10.84 3.14 -23.30
CA MET A 13 9.95 3.93 -22.44
C MET A 13 8.49 3.46 -22.50
N LEU A 14 8.00 3.06 -23.67
CA LEU A 14 6.64 2.54 -23.85
C LEU A 14 6.43 1.17 -23.18
N LEU A 15 7.49 0.39 -23.01
CA LEU A 15 7.42 -0.89 -22.28
C LEU A 15 7.29 -0.71 -20.77
N GLY A 16 7.73 0.43 -20.22
CA GLY A 16 7.64 0.73 -18.79
C GLY A 16 6.30 1.33 -18.35
N SER A 17 5.47 1.83 -19.27
CA SER A 17 4.23 2.53 -18.92
C SER A 17 3.10 1.63 -18.42
N THR A 18 3.24 0.30 -18.50
CA THR A 18 2.23 -0.66 -18.02
C THR A 18 2.39 -1.02 -16.54
N LEU A 19 3.48 -0.58 -15.88
CA LEU A 19 3.74 -0.86 -14.46
C LEU A 19 3.00 0.12 -13.54
N VAL A 20 1.73 0.40 -13.80
CA VAL A 20 0.91 1.20 -12.88
C VAL A 20 0.53 0.34 -11.68
N GLN A 21 1.25 0.52 -10.57
CA GLN A 21 0.92 -0.07 -9.27
C GLN A 21 -0.15 0.80 -8.62
N ALA A 22 -1.41 0.63 -9.04
CA ALA A 22 -2.55 1.32 -8.43
C ALA A 22 -3.17 0.50 -7.27
N GLN A 23 -2.63 -0.68 -7.01
CA GLN A 23 -3.11 -1.64 -6.05
C GLN A 23 -2.19 -1.66 -4.82
N TRP A 24 -2.76 -1.55 -3.61
CA TRP A 24 -2.01 -1.49 -2.36
C TRP A 24 -2.46 -2.58 -1.40
N GLU A 25 -1.50 -3.26 -0.78
CA GLU A 25 -1.74 -4.24 0.27
C GLU A 25 -1.23 -3.69 1.60
N LEU A 26 -1.98 -3.93 2.67
CA LEU A 26 -1.59 -3.53 4.02
C LEU A 26 -0.42 -4.39 4.50
N ASP A 27 0.68 -3.75 4.87
CA ASP A 27 1.81 -4.42 5.50
C ASP A 27 1.55 -4.56 7.01
N ASN A 28 1.17 -5.76 7.44
CA ASN A 28 0.91 -6.07 8.85
C ASN A 28 2.13 -5.85 9.75
N SER A 29 3.35 -6.02 9.24
CA SER A 29 4.57 -5.82 10.04
C SER A 29 4.86 -4.35 10.32
N ARG A 30 4.20 -3.44 9.58
CA ARG A 30 4.39 -1.99 9.64
C ARG A 30 3.11 -1.22 9.98
N SER A 31 2.04 -1.91 10.32
CA SER A 31 0.73 -1.33 10.64
C SER A 31 0.32 -1.76 12.05
N SER A 32 -0.35 -0.86 12.78
CA SER A 32 -0.97 -1.17 14.07
C SER A 32 -2.40 -0.66 14.12
N LEU A 33 -3.19 -1.25 15.02
CA LEU A 33 -4.58 -0.91 15.29
C LEU A 33 -4.80 -1.15 16.77
N ASP A 34 -4.59 -0.09 17.51
CA ASP A 34 -4.66 -0.06 18.95
C ASP A 34 -6.04 0.46 19.39
N PHE A 35 -6.57 -0.06 20.50
CA PHE A 35 -7.71 0.53 21.18
C PHE A 35 -7.45 0.66 22.67
N LEU A 36 -8.02 1.69 23.27
CA LEU A 36 -7.91 1.98 24.70
C LEU A 36 -9.25 1.72 25.38
N SER A 37 -9.23 0.97 26.48
CA SER A 37 -10.37 0.87 27.40
C SER A 37 -10.07 1.63 28.69
N ILE A 38 -11.10 2.26 29.28
CA ILE A 38 -11.04 2.78 30.64
C ILE A 38 -11.85 1.84 31.53
N LYS A 39 -11.17 1.21 32.48
CA LYS A 39 -11.78 0.32 33.46
C LYS A 39 -12.02 1.08 34.77
N ASN A 40 -13.25 0.97 35.28
CA ASN A 40 -13.69 1.63 36.52
C ASN A 40 -13.39 3.15 36.54
N ASP A 41 -13.54 3.81 35.39
CA ASP A 41 -13.32 5.25 35.20
C ASP A 41 -11.90 5.77 35.56
N ALA A 42 -10.93 4.88 35.80
CA ALA A 42 -9.63 5.25 36.36
C ALA A 42 -8.43 4.55 35.74
N ILE A 43 -8.59 3.33 35.20
CA ILE A 43 -7.47 2.54 34.67
C ILE A 43 -7.55 2.48 33.16
N ALA A 44 -6.58 3.09 32.47
CA ALA A 44 -6.44 2.96 31.03
C ALA A 44 -5.68 1.67 30.68
N GLU A 45 -6.27 0.84 29.81
CA GLU A 45 -5.66 -0.38 29.27
C GLU A 45 -5.50 -0.22 27.76
N SER A 46 -4.31 -0.53 27.22
CA SER A 46 -4.02 -0.49 25.79
C SER A 46 -4.02 -1.90 25.23
N HIS A 47 -4.74 -2.09 24.13
CA HIS A 47 -4.89 -3.38 23.44
C HIS A 47 -4.54 -3.22 21.97
N GLN A 48 -4.00 -4.27 21.34
CA GLN A 48 -3.57 -4.26 19.94
C GLN A 48 -4.00 -5.56 19.26
N PHE A 49 -4.52 -5.46 18.02
CA PHE A 49 -4.76 -6.63 17.17
C PHE A 49 -3.45 -7.11 16.55
N THR A 50 -3.12 -8.40 16.67
CA THR A 50 -1.81 -8.91 16.20
C THR A 50 -1.74 -9.22 14.71
N SER A 51 -2.89 -9.27 14.04
CA SER A 51 -3.01 -9.63 12.63
C SER A 51 -4.02 -8.73 11.94
N LEU A 52 -3.54 -7.97 10.97
CA LEU A 52 -4.29 -7.07 10.10
C LEU A 52 -4.13 -7.55 8.67
N VAL A 53 -5.24 -7.56 7.94
CA VAL A 53 -5.28 -7.79 6.50
C VAL A 53 -6.10 -6.64 5.93
N GLY A 54 -5.62 -6.05 4.85
CA GLY A 54 -6.30 -4.93 4.24
C GLY A 54 -5.82 -4.68 2.82
N PHE A 55 -6.70 -4.10 2.02
CA PHE A 55 -6.47 -3.93 0.60
C PHE A 55 -7.08 -2.64 0.07
N VAL A 56 -6.37 -1.96 -0.84
CA VAL A 56 -6.92 -0.86 -1.65
C VAL A 56 -6.79 -1.20 -3.14
N SER A 57 -7.92 -1.31 -3.84
CA SER A 57 -7.95 -1.61 -5.27
C SER A 57 -7.53 -0.41 -6.12
N ALA A 58 -7.25 -0.65 -7.40
CA ALA A 58 -6.92 0.42 -8.35
C ALA A 58 -8.05 1.44 -8.54
N GLU A 59 -9.29 1.01 -8.27
CA GLU A 59 -10.52 1.82 -8.30
C GLU A 59 -10.80 2.50 -6.95
N GLY A 60 -9.88 2.39 -5.99
CA GLY A 60 -9.98 2.98 -4.66
C GLY A 60 -10.95 2.26 -3.72
N GLN A 61 -11.31 1.00 -3.99
CA GLN A 61 -12.14 0.21 -3.08
C GLN A 61 -11.30 -0.32 -1.92
N VAL A 62 -11.85 -0.29 -0.71
CA VAL A 62 -11.17 -0.74 0.53
C VAL A 62 -11.88 -1.96 1.10
N GLN A 63 -11.10 -2.95 1.56
CA GLN A 63 -11.58 -4.10 2.33
C GLN A 63 -10.66 -4.37 3.51
#